data_AF-A0A7X9STP8-F1
#
_entry.id   AF-A0A7X9STP8-F1
#
_cell.length_a   1.000
_cell.length_b   1.000
_cell.length_c   1.000
_cell.angle_alpha   90.00
_cell.angle_beta   90.00
_cell.angle_gamma   90.00
#
_symmetry.space_group_name_H-M   'P 1'
#
loop_
_entity.id
_entity.type
_entity.pdbx_description
1 polymer ?
#
loop_
_entity_poly.entity_id
_entity_poly.type
_entity_poly.pdbx_seq_one_letter_code
_entity_poly.pdbx_strand_id
1 'polypeptide(L)'
;MGEALKKSSGTKLPKLEELYKKLVSDLSRDPHSKEVQEITHDIANEIKKQNEAFKVDVGENYLGYVADLYLSDSIYIKGIDEKYEKGASEFIGKALKFYSENNKS
;
A
#
# COMPACT_ATOMS: atom_id res chain seq x y z
N MET A 1 5.51 -8.90 39.20
CA MET A 1 6.44 -8.55 38.11
C MET A 1 6.22 -9.54 36.98
N GLY A 2 6.21 -9.08 35.73
CA GLY A 2 6.11 -9.90 34.52
C GLY A 2 4.66 -10.12 34.07
N GLU A 3 4.20 -9.68 32.91
CA GLU A 3 4.87 -9.10 31.75
C GLU A 3 3.93 -8.07 31.14
N ALA A 4 4.38 -6.81 31.12
CA ALA A 4 3.90 -5.86 30.14
C ALA A 4 4.38 -6.38 28.78
N LEU A 5 3.48 -7.03 28.04
CA LEU A 5 3.68 -7.33 26.62
C LEU A 5 3.66 -6.02 25.84
N LYS A 6 4.80 -5.34 25.95
CA LYS A 6 5.55 -4.69 24.89
C LYS A 6 4.66 -4.15 23.77
N LYS A 7 4.06 -3.01 24.08
CA LYS A 7 3.75 -1.94 23.13
C LYS A 7 5.05 -1.55 22.42
N SER A 8 5.50 -2.36 21.44
CA SER A 8 6.65 -2.04 20.60
C SER A 8 6.24 -0.93 19.64
N SER A 9 6.34 0.27 20.18
CA SER A 9 6.21 1.55 19.53
C SER A 9 7.45 1.74 18.65
N GLY A 10 7.37 1.31 17.40
CA GLY A 10 8.29 1.71 16.33
C GLY A 10 7.41 2.30 15.25
N THR A 11 7.50 3.60 15.02
CA THR A 11 6.69 4.42 14.10
C THR A 11 6.47 3.77 12.73
N LYS A 12 5.45 2.92 12.61
CA LYS A 12 4.77 2.58 11.36
C LYS A 12 3.39 3.21 11.43
N LEU A 13 3.07 3.98 10.41
CA LEU A 13 1.86 4.79 10.33
C LEU A 13 0.65 3.86 10.43
N PRO A 14 -0.07 3.85 11.57
CA PRO A 14 -1.08 2.82 11.84
C PRO A 14 -2.14 2.81 10.75
N LYS A 15 -2.54 4.00 10.29
CA LYS A 15 -3.55 4.18 9.25
C LYS A 15 -3.15 3.57 7.90
N LEU A 16 -1.90 3.76 7.45
CA LEU A 16 -1.46 3.21 6.16
C LEU A 16 -1.42 1.68 6.21
N GLU A 17 -0.95 1.12 7.33
CA GLU A 17 -0.95 -0.33 7.51
C GLU A 17 -2.38 -0.91 7.55
N GLU A 18 -3.30 -0.24 8.24
CA GLU A 18 -4.72 -0.62 8.26
C GLU A 18 -5.35 -0.59 6.87
N LEU A 19 -5.06 0.45 6.07
CA LEU A 19 -5.56 0.55 4.69
C LEU A 19 -5.02 -0.57 3.79
N TYR A 20 -3.74 -0.91 3.88
CA TYR A 20 -3.19 -2.05 3.14
C TYR A 20 -3.80 -3.38 3.61
N LYS A 21 -4.00 -3.59 4.92
CA LYS A 21 -4.69 -4.78 5.43
C LYS A 21 -6.13 -4.86 4.91
N LYS A 22 -6.84 -3.73 4.85
CA LYS A 22 -8.19 -3.65 4.28
C LYS A 22 -8.18 -4.00 2.80
N LEU A 23 -7.22 -3.46 2.05
CA LEU A 23 -7.05 -3.68 0.62
C LEU A 23 -6.86 -5.17 0.29
N VAL A 24 -6.03 -5.87 1.06
CA VAL A 24 -5.71 -7.29 0.84
C VAL A 24 -6.61 -8.26 1.62
N SER A 25 -7.64 -7.77 2.31
CA SER A 25 -8.51 -8.63 3.12
C SER A 25 -9.32 -9.65 2.29
N ASP A 26 -9.44 -9.39 0.99
CA ASP A 26 -10.09 -10.26 0.02
C ASP A 26 -9.45 -10.09 -1.37
N LEU A 27 -8.45 -10.94 -1.64
CA LEU A 27 -7.73 -10.96 -2.91
C LEU A 27 -8.55 -11.50 -4.10
N SER A 28 -9.77 -12.01 -3.85
CA SER A 28 -10.65 -12.51 -4.93
C SER A 28 -11.37 -11.38 -5.68
N ARG A 29 -11.32 -10.15 -5.15
CA ARG A 29 -11.93 -8.96 -5.74
C ARG A 29 -11.21 -8.55 -7.02
N ASP A 30 -11.91 -7.79 -7.85
CA ASP A 30 -11.27 -7.14 -9.00
C ASP A 30 -10.45 -5.93 -8.51
N PRO A 31 -9.13 -5.86 -8.80
CA PRO A 31 -8.27 -4.76 -8.38
C PRO A 31 -8.69 -3.39 -8.93
N HIS A 32 -9.51 -3.36 -9.98
CA HIS A 32 -9.99 -2.13 -10.62
C HIS A 32 -11.42 -1.77 -10.18
N SER A 33 -12.05 -2.62 -9.35
CA SER A 33 -13.39 -2.37 -8.85
C SER A 33 -13.44 -1.08 -8.04
N LYS A 34 -14.61 -0.43 -8.06
CA LYS A 34 -14.82 0.83 -7.34
C LYS A 34 -14.41 0.74 -5.87
N GLU A 35 -14.80 -0.33 -5.18
CA GLU A 35 -14.50 -0.50 -3.77
C GLU A 35 -12.99 -0.63 -3.50
N VAL A 36 -12.27 -1.36 -4.34
CA VAL A 36 -10.80 -1.48 -4.25
C VAL A 36 -10.13 -0.14 -4.56
N GLN A 37 -10.63 0.59 -5.55
CA GLN A 37 -10.10 1.90 -5.95
C GLN A 37 -10.38 2.99 -4.91
N GLU A 38 -11.48 2.91 -4.15
CA GLU A 38 -11.75 3.80 -3.01
C GLU A 38 -10.72 3.58 -1.88
N ILE A 39 -10.39 2.32 -1.56
CA ILE A 39 -9.32 2.02 -0.59
C ILE A 39 -7.95 2.48 -1.12
N THR A 40 -7.70 2.29 -2.42
CA THR A 40 -6.46 2.70 -3.07
C THR A 40 -6.29 4.22 -3.08
N HIS A 41 -7.38 4.97 -3.27
CA HIS A 41 -7.40 6.42 -3.13
C HIS A 41 -7.03 6.87 -1.70
N ASP A 42 -7.58 6.21 -0.67
CA ASP A 42 -7.22 6.49 0.73
C ASP A 42 -5.73 6.22 1.00
N ILE A 43 -5.18 5.16 0.43
CA ILE A 43 -3.74 4.83 0.48
C ILE A 43 -2.91 5.94 -0.17
N ALA A 44 -3.29 6.36 -1.38
CA ALA A 44 -2.61 7.42 -2.13
C ALA A 44 -2.59 8.74 -1.35
N ASN A 45 -3.73 9.14 -0.78
CA ASN A 45 -3.85 10.36 0.03
C ASN A 45 -3.00 10.29 1.29
N GLU A 46 -2.98 9.13 1.95
CA GLU A 46 -2.20 8.93 3.18
C GLU A 46 -0.69 8.95 2.89
N ILE A 47 -0.25 8.35 1.79
CA ILE A 47 1.14 8.44 1.29
C ILE A 47 1.51 9.90 0.99
N LYS A 48 0.66 10.61 0.24
CA LYS A 48 0.88 12.03 -0.10
C LYS A 48 1.03 12.88 1.16
N LYS A 49 0.09 12.76 2.09
CA LYS A 49 0.10 13.48 3.37
C LYS A 49 1.39 13.22 4.17
N GLN A 50 1.87 11.99 4.17
CA GLN A 50 3.11 11.64 4.86
C GLN A 50 4.33 12.25 4.17
N ASN A 51 4.42 12.16 2.85
CA ASN A 51 5.52 12.76 2.09
C ASN A 51 5.57 14.27 2.28
N GLU A 52 4.41 14.95 2.26
CA GLU A 52 4.29 16.37 2.58
C GLU A 52 4.77 16.68 4.02
N ALA A 53 4.35 15.89 5.01
CA ALA A 53 4.77 16.06 6.39
C ALA A 53 6.28 15.87 6.60
N PHE A 54 6.90 14.96 5.85
CA PHE A 54 8.34 14.71 5.87
C PHE A 54 9.14 15.59 4.89
N LYS A 55 8.49 16.49 4.16
CA LYS A 55 9.08 17.32 3.10
C LYS A 55 9.84 16.50 2.05
N VAL A 56 9.33 15.30 1.77
CA VAL A 56 9.85 14.42 0.72
C VAL A 56 9.12 14.79 -0.57
N ASP A 57 9.87 15.33 -1.53
CA ASP A 57 9.37 15.51 -2.88
C ASP A 57 9.27 14.14 -3.55
N VAL A 58 8.05 13.69 -3.78
CA VAL A 58 7.78 12.49 -4.56
C VAL A 58 7.27 12.92 -5.92
N GLY A 59 7.95 12.50 -6.99
CA GLY A 59 7.56 12.87 -8.35
C GLY A 59 6.14 12.44 -8.70
N GLU A 60 5.58 13.05 -9.75
CA GLU A 60 4.17 12.89 -10.17
C GLU A 60 3.73 11.43 -10.39
N ASN A 61 4.67 10.53 -10.71
CA ASN A 61 4.40 9.11 -10.94
C ASN A 61 4.90 8.18 -9.82
N TYR A 62 5.00 8.65 -8.58
CA TYR A 62 5.49 7.84 -7.46
C TYR A 62 4.68 6.55 -7.26
N LEU A 63 3.36 6.61 -7.30
CA LEU A 63 2.51 5.43 -7.12
C LEU A 63 2.64 4.43 -8.28
N GLY A 64 2.82 4.91 -9.52
CA GLY A 64 3.09 4.04 -10.66
C GLY A 64 4.43 3.32 -10.51
N TYR A 65 5.47 4.01 -10.04
CA TYR A 65 6.75 3.39 -9.72
C TYR A 65 6.63 2.32 -8.61
N VAL A 66 5.91 2.61 -7.52
CA VAL A 66 5.65 1.63 -6.45
C VAL A 66 4.87 0.43 -6.99
N ALA A 67 3.90 0.66 -7.87
CA ALA A 67 3.16 -0.41 -8.51
C ALA A 67 4.05 -1.33 -9.35
N ASP A 68 4.96 -0.78 -10.16
CA ASP A 68 5.89 -1.58 -10.96
C ASP A 68 6.84 -2.41 -10.09
N LEU A 69 7.29 -1.89 -8.95
CA LEU A 69 8.08 -2.67 -7.98
C LEU A 69 7.29 -3.89 -7.46
N TYR A 70 6.02 -3.70 -7.10
CA TYR A 70 5.18 -4.78 -6.57
C TYR A 70 4.75 -5.79 -7.64
N LEU A 71 4.89 -5.45 -8.92
CA LEU A 71 4.56 -6.31 -10.06
C LEU A 71 5.79 -7.01 -10.66
N SER A 72 6.98 -6.43 -10.54
CA SER A 72 8.15 -6.86 -11.31
C SER A 72 9.39 -7.15 -10.46
N ASP A 73 9.53 -6.56 -9.27
CA ASP A 73 10.72 -6.75 -8.44
C ASP A 73 10.53 -7.88 -7.43
N SER A 74 11.36 -8.93 -7.58
CA SER A 74 11.26 -10.15 -6.76
C SER A 74 11.43 -9.92 -5.25
N ILE A 75 12.19 -8.91 -4.83
CA ILE A 75 12.42 -8.60 -3.42
C ILE A 75 11.15 -8.00 -2.83
N TYR A 76 10.54 -7.05 -3.54
CA TYR A 76 9.28 -6.44 -3.12
C TYR A 76 8.13 -7.43 -3.16
N ILE A 77 8.02 -8.23 -4.24
CA ILE A 77 6.99 -9.27 -4.35
C ILE A 77 7.05 -10.22 -3.16
N LYS A 78 8.23 -10.77 -2.88
CA LYS A 78 8.40 -11.70 -1.78
C LYS A 78 8.11 -11.04 -0.43
N GLY A 79 8.62 -9.84 -0.19
CA GLY A 79 8.41 -9.14 1.09
C GLY A 79 6.96 -8.76 1.36
N ILE A 80 6.19 -8.41 0.33
CA ILE A 80 4.77 -8.08 0.46
C ILE A 80 3.93 -9.35 0.64
N ASP A 81 4.21 -10.40 -0.15
CA ASP A 81 3.51 -11.68 -0.04
C ASP A 81 3.77 -12.36 1.32
N GLU A 82 4.99 -12.25 1.86
CA GLU A 82 5.31 -12.73 3.21
C GLU A 82 4.64 -11.91 4.32
N LYS A 83 4.40 -10.62 4.08
CA LYS A 83 3.78 -9.71 5.07
C LYS A 83 2.26 -9.90 5.18
N TYR A 84 1.60 -10.16 4.06
CA TYR A 84 0.14 -10.23 3.99
C TYR A 84 -0.31 -11.64 3.66
N GLU A 85 -0.19 -12.06 2.41
CA GLU A 85 -0.36 -13.43 1.94
C GLU A 85 0.09 -13.53 0.47
N LYS A 86 0.20 -14.77 -0.06
CA LYS A 86 0.60 -15.01 -1.44
C LYS A 86 -0.35 -14.31 -2.44
N GLY A 87 0.20 -13.54 -3.36
CA GLY A 87 -0.55 -12.78 -4.36
C GLY A 87 -0.94 -11.36 -3.91
N ALA A 88 -0.69 -10.99 -2.66
CA ALA A 88 -0.94 -9.64 -2.17
C ALA A 88 -0.13 -8.59 -2.94
N SER A 89 1.13 -8.88 -3.29
CA SER A 89 1.96 -7.95 -4.06
C SER A 89 1.36 -7.66 -5.42
N GLU A 90 0.93 -8.70 -6.14
CA GLU A 90 0.32 -8.55 -7.45
C GLU A 90 -0.98 -7.75 -7.37
N PHE A 91 -1.84 -8.08 -6.39
CA PHE A 91 -3.11 -7.40 -6.18
C PHE A 91 -2.93 -5.91 -5.89
N ILE A 92 -2.07 -5.58 -4.93
CA ILE A 92 -1.76 -4.18 -4.58
C ILE A 92 -1.14 -3.46 -5.77
N GLY A 93 -0.19 -4.10 -6.46
CA GLY A 93 0.47 -3.53 -7.63
C GLY A 93 -0.52 -3.18 -8.74
N LYS A 94 -1.45 -4.09 -9.07
CA LYS A 94 -2.52 -3.83 -10.05
C LYS A 94 -3.42 -2.67 -9.64
N ALA A 95 -3.85 -2.65 -8.37
CA ALA A 95 -4.70 -1.58 -7.85
C ALA A 95 -4.03 -0.21 -7.92
N LEU A 96 -2.76 -0.11 -7.47
CA LEU A 96 -1.97 1.12 -7.51
C LEU A 96 -1.68 1.57 -8.95
N LYS A 97 -1.36 0.64 -9.85
CA LYS A 97 -1.10 0.93 -11.26
C LYS A 97 -2.32 1.55 -11.92
N PHE A 98 -3.47 0.89 -11.81
CA PHE A 98 -4.73 1.41 -12.34
C PHE A 98 -5.06 2.78 -11.75
N TYR A 99 -4.91 2.96 -10.43
CA TYR A 99 -5.14 4.25 -9.79
C TYR A 99 -4.23 5.34 -10.38
N SER A 100 -2.93 5.08 -10.52
CA SER A 100 -1.95 6.04 -11.04
C SER A 100 -2.19 6.43 -12.51
N GLU A 101 -2.72 5.52 -13.30
CA GLU A 101 -3.01 5.75 -14.72
C GLU A 101 -4.31 6.54 -14.93
N ASN A 102 -5.31 6.33 -14.06
CA ASN A 102 -6.66 6.88 -14.20
C ASN A 102 -6.95 8.11 -13.32
N ASN A 103 -6.16 8.33 -12.26
CA ASN A 103 -6.33 9.45 -11.32
C ASN A 103 -5.15 10.42 -11.38
N LYS A 104 -4.64 10.70 -12.58
CA LYS A 104 -3.70 11.80 -12.82
C LYS A 104 -4.43 13.12 -12.52
N SER A 105 -4.24 13.63 -11.31
CA SER A 105 -4.70 14.95 -10.92
C SER A 105 -3.63 16.00 -11.21
#